data_AF-A0A2T0MH95-F1
#
_entry.id   AF-A0A2T0MH95-F1
#
_cell.length_a   1.000
_cell.length_b   1.000
_cell.length_c   1.000
_cell.angle_alpha   90.00
_cell.angle_beta   90.00
_cell.angle_gamma   90.00
#
_symmetry.space_group_name_H-M   'P 1'
#
loop_
_entity.id
_entity.type
_entity.pdbx_description
1 polymer ?
#
loop_
_entity_poly.entity_id
_entity_poly.type
_entity_poly.pdbx_seq_one_letter_code
_entity_poly.pdbx_strand_id
1 'polypeptide(L)'
;MKIVKVATTILLVLLFVLAIASLLMGGFVPLFSIAFGFLLIYYVLVYGIIFLAHKTGKAILRYLALLLFFLPVVWGLWDLESLFNFLLQGIHLDMK
;
A
#
# COMPACT_ATOMS: atom_id res chain seq x y z
N MET A 1 -16.34 7.95 -6.81
CA MET A 1 -15.17 7.05 -7.02
C MET A 1 -14.06 7.62 -7.90
N LYS A 2 -14.33 8.59 -8.80
CA LYS A 2 -13.26 9.20 -9.61
C LYS A 2 -12.09 9.73 -8.76
N ILE A 3 -12.40 10.46 -7.68
CA ILE A 3 -11.39 10.99 -6.74
C ILE A 3 -10.56 9.87 -6.11
N VAL A 4 -11.21 8.83 -5.56
CA VAL A 4 -10.53 7.67 -4.95
C VAL A 4 -9.62 6.97 -5.95
N LYS A 5 -10.06 6.82 -7.20
CA LYS A 5 -9.24 6.25 -8.28
C LYS A 5 -7.98 7.09 -8.52
N VAL A 6 -8.14 8.41 -8.66
CA VAL A 6 -7.01 9.34 -8.85
C VAL A 6 -6.06 9.30 -7.66
N ALA A 7 -6.59 9.36 -6.43
CA ALA A 7 -5.79 9.27 -5.21
C ALA A 7 -5.02 7.96 -5.12
N THR A 8 -5.66 6.83 -5.45
CA THR A 8 -4.99 5.51 -5.48
C THR A 8 -3.89 5.47 -6.54
N THR A 9 -4.10 6.05 -7.71
CA THR A 9 -3.06 6.13 -8.76
C THR A 9 -1.88 6.99 -8.31
N ILE A 10 -2.12 8.16 -7.73
CA ILE A 10 -1.06 9.02 -7.19
C ILE A 10 -0.28 8.27 -6.11
N LEU A 11 -0.97 7.60 -5.19
CA LEU A 11 -0.37 6.83 -4.11
C LEU A 11 0.49 5.69 -4.63
N LEU A 12 0.04 4.98 -5.66
CA LEU A 12 0.82 3.92 -6.32
C LEU A 12 2.12 4.46 -6.92
N VAL A 13 2.05 5.59 -7.63
CA VAL A 13 3.25 6.23 -8.19
C VAL A 13 4.21 6.65 -7.08
N LEU A 14 3.69 7.24 -6.00
CA LEU A 14 4.49 7.69 -4.88
C LEU A 14 5.17 6.52 -4.15
N LEU A 15 4.43 5.44 -3.88
CA LEU A 15 4.98 4.21 -3.31
C LEU A 15 6.04 3.57 -4.19
N PHE A 16 5.84 3.58 -5.51
CA PHE A 16 6.82 3.06 -6.46
C PHE A 16 8.13 3.85 -6.43
N VAL A 17 8.03 5.17 -6.45
CA VAL A 17 9.20 6.06 -6.35
C VAL A 17 9.92 5.86 -5.02
N LEU A 18 9.19 5.78 -3.91
CA LEU A 18 9.77 5.54 -2.59
C LEU A 18 10.43 4.16 -2.48
N ALA A 19 9.83 3.11 -3.05
CA ALA A 19 10.39 1.76 -3.07
C ALA A 19 11.71 1.69 -3.84
N ILE A 20 11.81 2.40 -4.97
CA ILE A 20 13.05 2.48 -5.75
C ILE A 20 14.10 3.35 -5.04
N ALA A 21 13.70 4.54 -4.57
CA ALA A 21 14.62 5.45 -3.89
C ALA A 21 15.25 4.78 -2.65
N SER A 22 14.44 4.09 -1.85
CA SER A 22 14.91 3.35 -0.68
C SER A 22 15.87 2.20 -1.02
N LEU A 23 15.65 1.51 -2.14
CA LEU A 23 16.55 0.47 -2.63
C LEU A 23 17.93 1.01 -3.00
N LEU A 24 18.00 2.24 -3.51
CA LEU A 24 19.24 2.88 -3.98
C LEU A 24 20.08 3.54 -2.87
N MET A 25 19.54 3.75 -1.67
CA MET A 25 20.20 4.50 -0.59
C MET A 25 21.09 3.65 0.35
N GLY A 26 21.01 2.31 0.30
CA GLY A 26 21.84 1.40 1.13
C GLY A 26 21.51 1.41 2.64
N GLY A 27 22.19 0.57 3.45
CA GLY A 27 22.02 0.53 4.92
C GLY A 27 20.77 -0.23 5.41
N PHE A 28 20.06 0.29 6.41
CA PHE A 28 18.73 -0.21 6.88
C PHE A 28 17.58 0.17 5.92
N VAL A 29 17.86 1.03 4.94
CA VAL A 29 16.89 1.54 3.97
C VAL A 29 16.27 0.45 3.04
N PRO A 30 16.89 -0.72 2.77
CA PRO A 30 16.26 -1.81 2.03
C PRO A 30 15.00 -2.37 2.69
N LEU A 31 14.89 -2.34 4.03
CA LEU A 31 13.67 -2.75 4.73
C LEU A 31 12.47 -1.87 4.35
N PHE A 32 12.71 -0.57 4.17
CA PHE A 32 11.69 0.36 3.70
C PHE A 32 11.30 0.05 2.25
N SER A 33 12.24 -0.34 1.39
CA SER A 33 11.92 -0.78 0.03
C SER A 33 10.97 -1.97 0.01
N ILE A 34 11.19 -2.94 0.90
CA ILE A 34 10.32 -4.12 1.05
C ILE A 34 8.94 -3.71 1.60
N ALA A 35 8.88 -2.90 2.66
CA ALA A 35 7.62 -2.43 3.23
C ALA A 35 6.79 -1.60 2.22
N PHE A 36 7.44 -0.69 1.49
CA PHE A 36 6.80 0.07 0.41
C PHE A 36 6.38 -0.84 -0.75
N GLY A 37 7.14 -1.88 -1.06
CA GLY A 37 6.79 -2.91 -2.05
C GLY A 37 5.51 -3.66 -1.67
N PHE A 38 5.37 -4.10 -0.42
CA PHE A 38 4.14 -4.74 0.06
C PHE A 38 2.95 -3.79 0.04
N LEU A 39 3.12 -2.54 0.49
CA LEU A 39 2.09 -1.51 0.37
C LEU A 39 1.69 -1.25 -1.08
N LEU A 40 2.65 -1.26 -2.01
CA LEU A 40 2.39 -1.08 -3.43
C LEU A 40 1.52 -2.22 -3.97
N ILE A 41 1.87 -3.48 -3.68
CA ILE A 41 1.07 -4.65 -4.07
C ILE A 41 -0.34 -4.55 -3.49
N TYR A 42 -0.46 -4.17 -2.21
CA TYR A 42 -1.74 -3.95 -1.56
C TYR A 42 -2.60 -2.92 -2.32
N TYR A 43 -2.04 -1.75 -2.64
CA TYR A 43 -2.78 -0.71 -3.35
C TYR A 43 -3.08 -1.06 -4.81
N VAL A 44 -2.30 -1.94 -5.45
CA VAL A 44 -2.65 -2.51 -6.76
C VAL A 44 -3.93 -3.35 -6.66
N LEU A 45 -4.06 -4.16 -5.61
CA LEU A 45 -5.29 -4.93 -5.36
C LEU A 45 -6.48 -4.01 -5.09
N VAL A 46 -6.30 -2.98 -4.26
CA VAL A 46 -7.35 -1.96 -4.01
C VAL A 46 -7.77 -1.29 -5.31
N TYR A 47 -6.82 -0.93 -6.18
CA TYR A 47 -7.11 -0.37 -7.49
C TYR A 47 -7.91 -1.34 -8.38
N GLY A 48 -7.60 -2.64 -8.34
CA GLY A 48 -8.38 -3.69 -9.01
C GLY A 48 -9.83 -3.73 -8.53
N ILE A 49 -10.07 -3.64 -7.22
CA ILE A 49 -11.42 -3.59 -6.63
C ILE A 49 -12.14 -2.30 -7.07
N ILE A 50 -11.46 -1.15 -7.08
CA ILE A 50 -12.00 0.13 -7.57
C ILE A 50 -12.45 0.00 -9.03
N PHE A 51 -11.62 -0.63 -9.87
CA PHE A 51 -11.94 -0.88 -11.28
C PHE A 51 -13.18 -1.79 -11.43
N LEU A 52 -13.22 -2.89 -10.68
CA LEU A 52 -14.36 -3.81 -10.70
C LEU A 52 -15.65 -3.17 -10.18
N ALA A 53 -15.56 -2.34 -9.14
CA ALA A 53 -16.68 -1.58 -8.59
C ALA A 53 -17.25 -0.59 -9.61
N HIS A 54 -16.38 0.01 -10.43
CA HIS A 54 -16.80 0.89 -11.52
C HIS A 54 -17.48 0.11 -12.65
N LYS A 55 -16.93 -1.06 -13.02
CA LYS A 55 -17.48 -1.89 -14.10
C LYS A 55 -18.84 -2.49 -13.76
N THR A 56 -19.00 -2.96 -12.53
CA THR A 56 -20.22 -3.69 -12.08
C THR A 56 -21.28 -2.79 -11.46
N GLY A 57 -20.92 -1.58 -11.02
CA GLY A 57 -21.84 -0.66 -10.34
C GLY A 57 -22.26 -1.09 -8.93
N LYS A 58 -21.80 -2.24 -8.42
CA LYS A 58 -22.21 -2.80 -7.12
C LYS A 58 -21.75 -1.90 -5.97
N ALA A 59 -22.69 -1.41 -5.17
CA ALA A 59 -22.40 -0.54 -4.02
C ALA A 59 -21.44 -1.19 -3.00
N ILE A 60 -21.59 -2.49 -2.76
CA ILE A 60 -20.74 -3.23 -1.80
C ILE A 60 -19.24 -3.15 -2.15
N LEU A 61 -18.89 -3.24 -3.43
CA LEU A 61 -17.50 -3.14 -3.87
C LEU A 61 -16.95 -1.72 -3.70
N ARG A 62 -17.81 -0.70 -3.76
CA ARG A 62 -17.41 0.70 -3.52
C ARG A 62 -17.06 0.92 -2.05
N TYR A 63 -17.90 0.42 -1.15
CA TYR A 63 -17.65 0.51 0.29
C TYR A 63 -16.42 -0.31 0.70
N LEU A 64 -16.26 -1.51 0.14
CA LEU A 64 -15.07 -2.34 0.36
C LEU A 64 -13.80 -1.64 -0.12
N ALA A 65 -13.81 -1.06 -1.32
CA ALA A 65 -12.67 -0.31 -1.84
C ALA A 65 -12.30 0.89 -0.96
N LEU A 66 -13.29 1.64 -0.46
CA LEU A 66 -13.06 2.76 0.45
C LEU A 66 -12.45 2.29 1.77
N LEU A 67 -13.01 1.24 2.37
CA LEU A 67 -12.51 0.68 3.63
C LEU A 67 -11.05 0.23 3.49
N LEU A 68 -10.74 -0.53 2.43
CA LEU A 68 -9.38 -0.99 2.17
C LEU A 68 -8.44 0.18 1.83
N PHE A 69 -8.90 1.19 1.10
CA PHE A 69 -8.07 2.35 0.80
C PHE A 69 -7.58 3.08 2.06
N PHE A 70 -8.47 3.28 3.04
CA PHE A 70 -8.16 4.00 4.27
C PHE A 70 -7.50 3.14 5.35
N LEU A 71 -7.62 1.81 5.29
CA LEU A 71 -7.13 0.91 6.33
C LEU A 71 -5.63 1.15 6.68
N PRO A 72 -4.68 1.19 5.73
CA PRO A 72 -3.27 1.42 6.06
C PRO A 72 -3.01 2.82 6.60
N VAL A 73 -3.79 3.82 6.14
CA VAL A 73 -3.67 5.21 6.59
C VAL A 73 -4.09 5.34 8.05
N VAL A 74 -5.26 4.78 8.40
CA VAL A 74 -5.77 4.79 9.76
C VAL A 74 -4.86 4.00 10.70
N TRP A 75 -4.37 2.83 10.27
CA TRP A 75 -3.43 2.04 11.05
C TRP A 75 -2.11 2.78 11.27
N GLY A 76 -1.51 3.33 10.21
CA GLY A 76 -0.24 4.06 10.33
C GLY A 76 -0.33 5.33 11.18
N LEU A 77 -1.50 5.98 11.25
CA LEU A 77 -1.74 7.10 12.15
C LEU A 77 -1.89 6.68 13.62
N TRP A 78 -2.37 5.45 13.88
CA TRP A 78 -2.54 4.91 15.22
C TRP A 78 -1.25 4.30 15.77
N ASP A 79 -0.61 3.45 14.97
CA ASP A 79 0.60 2.73 15.33
C ASP A 79 1.39 2.37 14.07
N LEU A 80 2.32 3.26 13.71
CA LEU A 80 3.19 3.10 12.56
C LEU A 80 4.15 1.92 12.72
N GLU A 81 4.60 1.63 13.93
CA GLU A 81 5.52 0.52 14.22
C GLU A 81 4.82 -0.83 14.00
N SER A 82 3.60 -0.98 14.50
CA SER A 82 2.76 -2.16 14.26
C SER A 82 2.50 -2.38 12.77
N LEU A 83 2.14 -1.33 12.03
CA LEU A 83 1.94 -1.43 10.57
C LEU A 83 3.23 -1.87 9.87
N PHE A 84 4.37 -1.27 10.23
CA PHE A 84 5.66 -1.62 9.64
C PHE A 84 6.05 -3.07 9.94
N ASN A 85 5.90 -3.52 11.19
CA ASN A 85 6.14 -4.90 11.59
C ASN A 85 5.21 -5.89 10.87
N PHE A 86 3.94 -5.52 10.65
CA PHE A 86 3.00 -6.30 9.86
C PHE A 86 3.42 -6.42 8.40
N LEU A 87 3.84 -5.31 7.78
CA LEU A 87 4.33 -5.31 6.39
C LEU A 87 5.59 -6.14 6.22
N LEU A 88 6.42 -6.25 7.25
CA LEU A 88 7.63 -7.07 7.26
C LEU A 88 7.41 -8.47 7.85
N GLN A 89 6.18 -8.82 8.21
CA GLN A 89 5.88 -10.12 8.80
C GLN A 89 6.24 -11.24 7.81
N GLY A 90 7.27 -12.02 8.15
CA GLY A 90 7.79 -13.09 7.30
C GLY A 90 9.11 -12.76 6.58
N ILE A 91 9.56 -11.50 6.60
CA ILE A 91 10.92 -11.13 6.22
C ILE A 91 11.84 -11.52 7.38
N HIS A 92 12.50 -12.67 7.24
CA HIS A 92 13.61 -13.03 8.11
C HIS A 92 14.86 -12.36 7.54
N LEU A 93 15.29 -11.26 8.15
CA LEU A 93 16.61 -10.71 7.85
C LEU A 93 17.67 -11.69 8.37
N ASP A 94 18.19 -12.52 7.47
CA ASP A 94 19.41 -13.27 7.74
C ASP A 94 20.57 -12.26 7.72
N MET A 95 20.75 -11.55 8.85
CA MET A 95 21.86 -10.63 9.06
C MET A 95 23.12 -11.47 9.28
N LYS A 96 23.79 -11.83 8.17
CA LYS A 96 25.18 -12.28 8.18
C LYS A 96 26.15 -11.10 8.27
#